data_AF-A0A377TYB3-F1
#
_entry.id   AF-A0A377TYB3-F1
#
_cell.length_a   1.000
_cell.length_b   1.000
_cell.length_c   1.000
_cell.angle_alpha   90.00
_cell.angle_beta   90.00
_cell.angle_gamma   90.00
#
_symmetry.space_group_name_H-M   'P 1'
#
loop_
_entity.id
_entity.type
_entity.pdbx_description
1 polymer ?
#
loop_
_entity_poly.entity_id
_entity_poly.type
_entity_poly.pdbx_seq_one_letter_code
_entity_poly.pdbx_strand_id
1 'polypeptide(L)'
;MLTFMRDVHRYTARQLGDERMWPLSMPCYIAPGQDIELAQYGTSNVGRLKTLYREGLKNRYGALMQTISGVHYNFSLPMAFWQAKCGVEDAESGKEAISAGYFRSIRNYYRFGWVIPYLFGASPAICSSFLQGKPTTLPFEETGNGMYYLPYATSLRLSDLGYTNKSQSNLGITFNDLHEYVAGLKRRLKRRRKSTPKSGCRKTASICRSTATFCRLKMNFMRRSARNASPVGRNPSDALLRGGIEYIEVRSLDINPFSPIGVDAQQVRFLDLFMVWCALADAPEMSSDELLCTRTNWNRVILEGRKPGLTLGIGCESAQFPLAQVGKDLFRDLRRVAQTLDSIHGGQAYQQSATSCWPALTIRN
;
A
#
# COMPACT_ATOMS: atom_id res chain seq x y z
N MET A 1 -3.05 20.31 4.46
CA MET A 1 -3.42 19.08 3.70
C MET A 1 -4.78 18.51 4.14
N LEU A 2 -4.94 18.07 5.40
CA LEU A 2 -6.19 17.40 5.84
C LEU A 2 -7.44 18.28 5.71
N THR A 3 -7.33 19.59 5.95
CA THR A 3 -8.43 20.54 5.73
C THR A 3 -8.90 20.53 4.27
N PHE A 4 -7.97 20.61 3.32
CA PHE A 4 -8.29 20.56 1.89
C PHE A 4 -8.99 19.25 1.51
N MET A 5 -8.50 18.11 2.03
CA MET A 5 -9.16 16.82 1.79
C MET A 5 -10.57 16.79 2.36
N ARG A 6 -10.79 17.40 3.54
CA ARG A 6 -12.12 17.57 4.13
C ARG A 6 -13.01 18.47 3.28
N ASP A 7 -12.48 19.51 2.65
CA ASP A 7 -13.25 20.39 1.78
C ASP A 7 -13.70 19.68 0.51
N VAL A 8 -12.86 18.81 -0.07
CA VAL A 8 -13.28 17.93 -1.18
C VAL A 8 -14.41 17.00 -0.73
N HIS A 9 -14.32 16.36 0.44
CA HIS A 9 -15.39 15.50 0.95
C HIS A 9 -16.68 16.27 1.21
N ARG A 10 -16.59 17.47 1.81
CA ARG A 10 -17.74 18.35 2.08
C ARG A 10 -18.43 18.76 0.80
N TYR A 11 -17.67 19.15 -0.23
CA TYR A 11 -18.22 19.54 -1.51
C TYR A 11 -18.91 18.35 -2.17
N THR A 12 -18.22 17.22 -2.33
CA THR A 12 -18.77 16.03 -2.97
C THR A 12 -20.01 15.52 -2.24
N ALA A 13 -20.01 15.43 -0.90
CA ALA A 13 -21.16 14.98 -0.14
C ALA A 13 -22.43 15.82 -0.36
N ARG A 14 -22.30 17.10 -0.76
CA ARG A 14 -23.44 17.96 -1.10
C ARG A 14 -23.93 17.80 -2.54
N GLN A 15 -23.14 17.15 -3.41
CA GLN A 15 -23.42 16.98 -4.84
C GLN A 15 -23.89 15.56 -5.19
N LEU A 16 -23.94 14.64 -4.22
CA LEU A 16 -24.25 13.22 -4.42
C LEU A 16 -25.76 12.88 -4.32
N GLY A 17 -26.64 13.86 -4.12
CA GLY A 17 -28.06 13.60 -3.85
C GLY A 17 -28.23 12.82 -2.55
N ASP A 18 -28.94 11.69 -2.60
CA ASP A 18 -29.18 10.81 -1.44
C ASP A 18 -28.05 9.78 -1.22
N GLU A 19 -27.07 9.70 -2.11
CA GLU A 19 -25.94 8.78 -1.97
C GLU A 19 -24.99 9.22 -0.84
N ARG A 20 -24.27 8.24 -0.28
CA ARG A 20 -23.29 8.46 0.79
C ARG A 20 -22.00 7.70 0.51
N MET A 21 -20.90 8.19 1.09
CA MET A 21 -19.60 7.55 0.99
C MET A 21 -19.51 6.37 1.97
N TRP A 22 -19.04 5.22 1.49
CA TRP A 22 -18.81 4.05 2.33
C TRP A 22 -17.59 4.27 3.24
N PRO A 23 -17.71 4.15 4.58
CA PRO A 23 -16.66 4.54 5.52
C PRO A 23 -15.63 3.44 5.82
N LEU A 24 -15.71 2.27 5.19
CA LEU A 24 -14.86 1.12 5.46
C LEU A 24 -14.02 0.72 4.24
N SER A 25 -12.91 0.03 4.48
CA SER A 25 -12.07 -0.54 3.40
C SER A 25 -12.76 -1.68 2.65
N MET A 26 -13.44 -2.55 3.39
CA MET A 26 -14.10 -3.75 2.82
C MET A 26 -15.55 -3.40 2.46
N PRO A 27 -15.98 -3.71 1.23
CA PRO A 27 -17.38 -3.53 0.85
C PRO A 27 -18.26 -4.63 1.48
N CYS A 28 -19.56 -4.34 1.60
CA CYS A 28 -20.58 -5.32 1.94
C CYS A 28 -21.82 -5.08 1.06
N TYR A 29 -22.77 -6.02 1.08
CA TYR A 29 -24.02 -5.93 0.33
C TYR A 29 -23.86 -5.85 -1.19
N ILE A 30 -22.84 -6.53 -1.74
CA ILE A 30 -22.68 -6.71 -3.19
C ILE A 30 -23.08 -8.13 -3.54
N ALA A 31 -24.17 -8.29 -4.29
CA ALA A 31 -24.69 -9.61 -4.65
C ALA A 31 -23.74 -10.35 -5.62
N PRO A 32 -23.67 -11.70 -5.55
CA PRO A 32 -22.95 -12.47 -6.56
C PRO A 32 -23.47 -12.15 -7.97
N GLY A 33 -22.57 -11.80 -8.89
CA GLY A 33 -22.94 -11.44 -10.26
C GLY A 33 -23.54 -10.04 -10.43
N GLN A 34 -23.62 -9.21 -9.38
CA GLN A 34 -24.04 -7.82 -9.51
C GLN A 34 -23.13 -7.08 -10.50
N ASP A 35 -23.74 -6.46 -11.51
CA ASP A 35 -22.98 -5.74 -12.52
C ASP A 35 -22.53 -4.39 -11.97
N ILE A 36 -21.25 -4.35 -11.56
CA ILE A 36 -20.60 -3.13 -11.12
C ILE A 36 -20.16 -2.37 -12.36
N GLU A 37 -20.73 -1.19 -12.59
CA GLU A 37 -20.36 -0.34 -13.68
C GLU A 37 -18.88 0.07 -13.56
N LEU A 38 -18.14 -0.02 -14.67
CA LEU A 38 -16.77 0.44 -14.72
C LEU A 38 -16.72 1.97 -14.80
N ALA A 39 -15.67 2.58 -14.27
CA ALA A 39 -15.50 4.02 -14.41
C ALA A 39 -15.43 4.44 -15.89
N GLN A 40 -16.29 5.39 -16.26
CA GLN A 40 -16.43 5.94 -17.60
C GLN A 40 -15.57 7.21 -17.75
N TYR A 41 -14.81 7.31 -18.84
CA TYR A 41 -13.91 8.44 -19.13
C TYR A 41 -14.19 9.10 -20.49
N GLY A 42 -15.41 8.94 -21.01
CA GLY A 42 -15.82 9.46 -22.32
C GLY A 42 -15.21 8.72 -23.52
N THR A 43 -15.28 9.33 -24.69
CA THR A 43 -14.97 8.71 -26.00
C THR A 43 -13.54 8.93 -26.50
N SER A 44 -12.75 9.76 -25.81
CA SER A 44 -11.35 10.00 -26.17
C SER A 44 -10.51 8.72 -26.12
N ASN A 45 -9.46 8.61 -26.93
CA ASN A 45 -8.58 7.43 -26.93
C ASN A 45 -8.00 7.12 -25.53
N VAL A 46 -7.59 8.16 -24.80
CA VAL A 46 -7.08 8.03 -23.43
C VAL A 46 -8.19 7.57 -22.48
N GLY A 47 -9.41 8.11 -22.63
CA GLY A 47 -10.57 7.71 -21.82
C GLY A 47 -10.95 6.24 -22.04
N ARG A 48 -11.13 5.84 -23.31
CA ARG A 48 -11.42 4.46 -23.70
C ARG A 48 -10.35 3.49 -23.22
N LEU A 49 -9.07 3.86 -23.28
CA LEU A 49 -7.98 3.05 -22.76
C LEU A 49 -8.08 2.85 -21.23
N LYS A 50 -8.47 3.87 -20.46
CA LYS A 50 -8.66 3.78 -19.00
C LYS A 50 -9.85 2.90 -18.60
N THR A 51 -10.95 2.94 -19.36
CA THR A 51 -12.10 2.05 -19.16
C THR A 51 -11.75 0.62 -19.55
N LEU A 52 -11.08 0.43 -20.70
CA LEU A 52 -10.60 -0.88 -21.14
C LEU A 52 -9.61 -1.52 -20.15
N TYR A 53 -8.74 -0.71 -19.52
CA TYR A 53 -7.88 -1.20 -18.46
C TYR A 53 -8.68 -1.79 -17.28
N ARG A 54 -9.78 -1.14 -16.88
CA ARG A 54 -10.68 -1.62 -15.81
C ARG A 54 -11.43 -2.88 -16.20
N GLU A 55 -11.84 -2.99 -17.46
CA GLU A 55 -12.42 -4.22 -18.03
C GLU A 55 -11.43 -5.39 -17.90
N GLY A 56 -10.16 -5.15 -18.22
CA GLY A 56 -9.10 -6.13 -18.01
C GLY A 56 -8.89 -6.53 -16.54
N LEU A 57 -9.13 -5.63 -15.58
CA LEU A 57 -9.07 -5.94 -14.15
C LEU A 57 -10.28 -6.74 -13.69
N LYS A 58 -11.51 -6.35 -14.11
CA LYS A 58 -12.76 -7.08 -13.85
C LYS A 58 -12.65 -8.53 -14.30
N ASN A 59 -12.21 -8.76 -15.54
CA ASN A 59 -12.10 -10.10 -16.10
C ASN A 59 -11.02 -10.99 -15.46
N ARG A 60 -9.97 -10.40 -14.88
CA ARG A 60 -8.87 -11.16 -14.25
C ARG A 60 -9.11 -11.46 -12.78
N TYR A 61 -9.71 -10.52 -12.07
CA TYR A 61 -9.73 -10.53 -10.61
C TYR A 61 -11.14 -10.44 -10.02
N GLY A 62 -12.15 -10.25 -10.87
CA GLY A 62 -13.51 -9.91 -10.44
C GLY A 62 -13.66 -8.43 -10.11
N ALA A 63 -14.85 -7.87 -10.36
CA ALA A 63 -15.16 -6.48 -10.03
C ALA A 63 -15.19 -6.25 -8.51
N LEU A 64 -15.64 -7.23 -7.74
CA LEU A 64 -15.77 -7.14 -6.28
C LEU A 64 -14.45 -6.86 -5.56
N MET A 65 -13.34 -7.46 -6.01
CA MET A 65 -12.02 -7.18 -5.43
C MET A 65 -11.55 -5.75 -5.74
N GLN A 66 -12.07 -5.13 -6.82
CA GLN A 66 -11.70 -3.77 -7.21
C GLN A 66 -12.45 -2.69 -6.42
N THR A 67 -13.52 -3.04 -5.70
CA THR A 67 -14.26 -2.10 -4.85
C THR A 67 -13.71 -1.98 -3.44
N ILE A 68 -12.70 -2.78 -3.07
CA ILE A 68 -11.91 -2.55 -1.86
C ILE A 68 -11.22 -1.19 -1.96
N SER A 69 -11.47 -0.34 -0.98
CA SER A 69 -10.89 1.01 -0.87
C SER A 69 -9.75 1.04 0.15
N GLY A 70 -8.96 2.12 0.15
CA GLY A 70 -7.89 2.34 1.11
C GLY A 70 -7.25 3.70 0.91
N VAL A 71 -6.37 4.09 1.83
CA VAL A 71 -5.67 5.38 1.79
C VAL A 71 -4.26 5.18 1.27
N HIS A 72 -3.80 6.08 0.40
CA HIS A 72 -2.39 6.14 0.01
C HIS A 72 -1.74 7.38 0.60
N TYR A 73 -0.61 7.18 1.27
CA TYR A 73 0.22 8.25 1.82
C TYR A 73 1.42 8.49 0.92
N ASN A 74 1.59 9.71 0.42
CA ASN A 74 2.66 10.07 -0.52
C ASN A 74 3.68 10.93 0.23
N PHE A 75 4.93 10.47 0.28
CA PHE A 75 5.96 11.05 1.12
C PHE A 75 7.28 11.25 0.37
N SER A 76 7.90 12.41 0.57
CA SER A 76 9.23 12.75 0.05
C SER A 76 10.03 13.49 1.12
N LEU A 77 11.32 13.18 1.21
CA LEU A 77 12.24 13.94 2.05
C LEU A 77 12.66 15.23 1.35
N PRO A 78 12.87 16.33 2.09
CA PRO A 78 13.34 17.58 1.51
C PRO A 78 14.77 17.43 0.98
N MET A 79 15.16 18.25 0.00
CA MET A 79 16.52 18.21 -0.58
C MET A 79 17.61 18.42 0.47
N ALA A 80 17.34 19.23 1.49
CA ALA A 80 18.21 19.45 2.64
C ALA A 80 18.60 18.15 3.37
N PHE A 81 17.72 17.16 3.42
CA PHE A 81 18.05 15.85 4.00
C PHE A 81 19.11 15.13 3.17
N TRP A 82 18.95 15.11 1.85
CA TRP A 82 19.88 14.45 0.94
C TRP A 82 21.22 15.18 0.86
N GLN A 83 21.20 16.51 0.86
CA GLN A 83 22.40 17.36 0.96
C GLN A 83 23.20 17.02 2.22
N ALA A 84 22.56 16.97 3.39
CA ALA A 84 23.22 16.68 4.66
C ALA A 84 23.71 15.22 4.76
N LYS A 85 22.96 14.25 4.21
CA LYS A 85 23.28 12.82 4.34
C LYS A 85 24.27 12.32 3.28
N CYS A 86 24.14 12.80 2.05
CA CYS A 86 24.84 12.26 0.88
C CYS A 86 25.76 13.27 0.19
N GLY A 87 25.77 14.55 0.61
CA GLY A 87 26.60 15.59 -0.01
C GLY A 87 26.20 15.95 -1.43
N VAL A 88 24.95 15.66 -1.82
CA VAL A 88 24.44 15.98 -3.18
C VAL A 88 24.13 17.47 -3.31
N GLU A 89 24.40 18.08 -4.46
CA GLU A 89 24.09 19.51 -4.68
C GLU A 89 22.60 19.72 -5.02
N ASP A 90 22.10 18.94 -5.97
CA ASP A 90 20.74 19.03 -6.50
C ASP A 90 20.13 17.66 -6.83
N ALA A 91 18.85 17.66 -7.23
CA ALA A 91 18.08 16.43 -7.48
C ALA A 91 18.57 15.63 -8.72
N GLU A 92 19.07 16.31 -9.74
CA GLU A 92 19.51 15.68 -10.99
C GLU A 92 20.92 15.09 -10.83
N SER A 93 21.86 15.83 -10.25
CA SER A 93 23.20 15.34 -9.93
C SER A 93 23.17 14.24 -8.86
N GLY A 94 22.31 14.39 -7.85
CA GLY A 94 22.15 13.46 -6.73
C GLY A 94 21.19 12.29 -6.96
N LYS A 95 20.63 12.13 -8.16
CA LYS A 95 19.51 11.22 -8.43
C LYS A 95 19.77 9.77 -8.00
N GLU A 96 21.00 9.28 -8.13
CA GLU A 96 21.38 7.92 -7.79
C GLU A 96 21.40 7.71 -6.27
N ALA A 97 22.03 8.63 -5.54
CA ALA A 97 22.05 8.61 -4.08
C ALA A 97 20.65 8.76 -3.46
N ILE A 98 19.83 9.67 -4.01
CA ILE A 98 18.43 9.85 -3.60
C ILE A 98 17.63 8.56 -3.86
N SER A 99 17.79 7.95 -5.04
CA SER A 99 17.11 6.70 -5.38
C SER A 99 17.54 5.55 -4.47
N ALA A 100 18.83 5.42 -4.18
CA ALA A 100 19.34 4.42 -3.24
C ALA A 100 18.79 4.63 -1.81
N GLY A 101 18.65 5.89 -1.37
CA GLY A 101 18.02 6.24 -0.10
C GLY A 101 16.54 5.87 -0.01
N TYR A 102 15.78 6.05 -1.10
CA TYR A 102 14.40 5.59 -1.15
C TYR A 102 14.28 4.06 -1.25
N PHE A 103 15.18 3.38 -1.96
CA PHE A 103 15.22 1.91 -1.94
C PHE A 103 15.55 1.36 -0.55
N ARG A 104 16.48 1.97 0.18
CA ARG A 104 16.72 1.68 1.61
C ARG A 104 15.42 1.80 2.42
N SER A 105 14.71 2.91 2.24
CA SER A 105 13.44 3.16 2.94
C SER A 105 12.41 2.08 2.65
N ILE A 106 12.34 1.60 1.40
CA ILE A 106 11.42 0.53 0.99
C ILE A 106 11.83 -0.81 1.58
N ARG A 107 13.12 -1.13 1.58
CA ARG A 107 13.62 -2.37 2.21
C ARG A 107 13.26 -2.42 3.70
N ASN A 108 13.43 -1.31 4.42
CA ASN A 108 12.98 -1.20 5.81
C ASN A 108 11.44 -1.25 5.95
N TYR A 109 10.70 -0.64 5.04
CA TYR A 109 9.25 -0.74 4.99
C TYR A 109 8.78 -2.19 4.81
N TYR A 110 9.43 -3.00 3.97
CA TYR A 110 9.10 -4.42 3.83
C TYR A 110 9.38 -5.19 5.13
N ARG A 111 10.49 -4.89 5.82
CA ARG A 111 10.86 -5.56 7.09
C ARG A 111 9.96 -5.19 8.27
N PHE A 112 9.59 -3.91 8.41
CA PHE A 112 8.96 -3.37 9.63
C PHE A 112 7.58 -2.73 9.40
N GLY A 113 7.15 -2.56 8.15
CA GLY A 113 5.90 -1.87 7.81
C GLY A 113 4.64 -2.61 8.25
N TRP A 114 4.75 -3.85 8.76
CA TRP A 114 3.66 -4.55 9.44
C TRP A 114 3.14 -3.77 10.67
N VAL A 115 3.92 -2.84 11.23
CA VAL A 115 3.45 -1.93 12.29
C VAL A 115 2.25 -1.09 11.84
N ILE A 116 2.13 -0.80 10.54
CA ILE A 116 1.03 0.00 9.99
C ILE A 116 -0.32 -0.75 10.11
N PRO A 117 -0.50 -1.97 9.56
CA PRO A 117 -1.73 -2.72 9.79
C PRO A 117 -1.91 -3.09 11.26
N TYR A 118 -0.85 -3.26 12.05
CA TYR A 118 -1.02 -3.48 13.51
C TYR A 118 -1.74 -2.31 14.20
N LEU A 119 -1.31 -1.07 13.94
CA LEU A 119 -1.86 0.12 14.59
C LEU A 119 -3.15 0.63 13.93
N PHE A 120 -3.24 0.54 12.59
CA PHE A 120 -4.26 1.21 11.80
C PHE A 120 -5.02 0.29 10.86
N GLY A 121 -4.83 -1.03 10.98
CA GLY A 121 -5.67 -2.00 10.30
C GLY A 121 -7.10 -1.91 10.81
N ALA A 122 -8.05 -1.70 9.90
CA ALA A 122 -9.45 -1.43 10.24
C ALA A 122 -10.40 -2.32 9.44
N SER A 123 -9.93 -3.52 9.06
CA SER A 123 -10.75 -4.51 8.37
C SER A 123 -10.55 -5.92 8.93
N PRO A 124 -10.89 -6.18 10.20
CA PRO A 124 -10.82 -7.53 10.79
C PRO A 124 -11.98 -8.45 10.33
N ALA A 125 -13.01 -7.87 9.72
CA ALA A 125 -14.21 -8.55 9.27
C ALA A 125 -14.44 -8.38 7.75
N ILE A 126 -15.18 -9.32 7.19
CA ILE A 126 -15.54 -9.40 5.78
C ILE A 126 -16.98 -9.91 5.65
N CYS A 127 -17.72 -9.32 4.72
CA CYS A 127 -19.11 -9.70 4.44
C CYS A 127 -19.17 -11.05 3.72
N SER A 128 -20.13 -11.91 4.05
CA SER A 128 -20.34 -13.20 3.36
C SER A 128 -20.44 -13.05 1.83
N SER A 129 -21.08 -11.97 1.39
CA SER A 129 -21.22 -11.60 -0.02
C SER A 129 -19.87 -11.43 -0.74
N PHE A 130 -18.80 -11.10 0.01
CA PHE A 130 -17.45 -10.96 -0.52
C PHE A 130 -16.78 -12.30 -0.78
N LEU A 131 -17.02 -13.30 0.08
CA LEU A 131 -16.46 -14.63 -0.10
C LEU A 131 -17.10 -15.37 -1.29
N GLN A 132 -18.34 -15.01 -1.67
CA GLN A 132 -19.08 -15.61 -2.79
C GLN A 132 -19.09 -17.16 -2.73
N GLY A 133 -19.16 -17.72 -1.52
CA GLY A 133 -19.14 -19.17 -1.30
C GLY A 133 -17.78 -19.85 -1.57
N LYS A 134 -16.70 -19.09 -1.77
CA LYS A 134 -15.36 -19.68 -1.94
C LYS A 134 -14.89 -20.27 -0.59
N PRO A 135 -14.47 -21.54 -0.58
CA PRO A 135 -13.96 -22.15 0.64
C PRO A 135 -12.68 -21.45 1.10
N THR A 136 -12.59 -21.16 2.39
CA THR A 136 -11.39 -20.59 3.01
C THR A 136 -10.87 -21.51 4.09
N THR A 137 -9.56 -21.69 4.17
CA THR A 137 -8.90 -22.46 5.25
C THR A 137 -8.70 -21.63 6.52
N LEU A 138 -9.11 -20.36 6.52
CA LEU A 138 -8.98 -19.49 7.68
C LEU A 138 -10.11 -19.79 8.67
N PRO A 139 -9.83 -19.83 9.99
CA PRO A 139 -10.80 -20.17 11.02
C PRO A 139 -11.71 -18.96 11.33
N PHE A 140 -12.56 -18.59 10.38
CA PHE A 140 -13.50 -17.49 10.56
C PHE A 140 -14.53 -17.81 11.64
N GLU A 141 -14.80 -16.80 12.47
CA GLU A 141 -16.01 -16.73 13.29
C GLU A 141 -17.09 -15.98 12.50
N GLU A 142 -18.35 -16.35 12.69
CA GLU A 142 -19.50 -15.74 12.04
C GLU A 142 -20.37 -15.00 13.05
N THR A 143 -20.79 -13.79 12.69
CA THR A 143 -21.81 -13.05 13.44
C THR A 143 -23.20 -13.41 12.91
N GLY A 144 -24.24 -13.28 13.73
CA GLY A 144 -25.63 -13.60 13.33
C GLY A 144 -26.17 -12.84 12.11
N ASN A 145 -25.47 -11.81 11.62
CA ASN A 145 -25.83 -11.01 10.46
C ASN A 145 -25.03 -11.36 9.19
N GLY A 146 -24.30 -12.49 9.18
CA GLY A 146 -23.57 -12.98 8.01
C GLY A 146 -22.23 -12.26 7.73
N MET A 147 -21.63 -11.66 8.76
CA MET A 147 -20.24 -11.16 8.69
C MET A 147 -19.29 -12.21 9.26
N TYR A 148 -18.21 -12.48 8.51
CA TYR A 148 -17.11 -13.32 8.93
C TYR A 148 -15.97 -12.45 9.49
N TYR A 149 -15.35 -12.86 10.58
CA TYR A 149 -14.20 -12.15 11.13
C TYR A 149 -13.18 -13.12 11.73
N LEU A 150 -11.95 -12.64 11.87
CA LEU A 150 -10.93 -13.32 12.66
C LEU A 150 -10.72 -12.51 13.95
N PRO A 151 -10.77 -13.13 15.14
CA PRO A 151 -10.80 -12.42 16.43
C PRO A 151 -9.60 -11.50 16.61
N TYR A 152 -8.44 -11.91 16.09
CA TYR A 152 -7.17 -11.21 16.24
C TYR A 152 -6.67 -10.54 14.96
N ALA A 153 -7.41 -10.59 13.84
CA ALA A 153 -6.99 -9.95 12.60
C ALA A 153 -6.97 -8.43 12.74
N THR A 154 -6.19 -7.80 11.87
CA THR A 154 -6.07 -6.34 11.79
C THR A 154 -6.59 -5.82 10.45
N SER A 155 -6.05 -6.35 9.34
CA SER A 155 -6.34 -5.86 7.99
C SER A 155 -6.49 -6.98 6.96
N LEU A 156 -7.68 -7.62 6.92
CA LEU A 156 -8.04 -8.59 5.87
C LEU A 156 -7.94 -8.00 4.44
N ARG A 157 -8.06 -6.68 4.27
CA ARG A 157 -7.79 -5.98 3.00
C ARG A 157 -6.39 -6.29 2.47
N LEU A 158 -5.39 -6.46 3.34
CA LEU A 158 -4.02 -6.80 2.97
C LEU A 158 -3.76 -8.31 2.88
N SER A 159 -4.73 -9.14 3.25
CA SER A 159 -4.62 -10.60 3.14
C SER A 159 -4.78 -11.08 1.69
N ASP A 160 -4.58 -12.38 1.47
CA ASP A 160 -4.85 -13.04 0.19
C ASP A 160 -6.35 -13.05 -0.20
N LEU A 161 -7.25 -12.77 0.76
CA LEU A 161 -8.67 -12.58 0.48
C LEU A 161 -8.99 -11.16 0.01
N GLY A 162 -8.14 -10.19 0.35
CA GLY A 162 -8.38 -8.79 0.05
C GLY A 162 -7.80 -8.36 -1.30
N TYR A 163 -7.07 -7.25 -1.29
CA TYR A 163 -6.54 -6.62 -2.50
C TYR A 163 -5.21 -7.20 -2.98
N THR A 164 -4.69 -8.25 -2.32
CA THR A 164 -3.42 -8.90 -2.66
C THR A 164 -3.61 -10.16 -3.49
N ASN A 165 -2.74 -10.35 -4.49
CA ASN A 165 -2.84 -11.46 -5.43
C ASN A 165 -1.60 -12.35 -5.31
N LYS A 166 -1.80 -13.66 -5.11
CA LYS A 166 -0.74 -14.70 -5.17
C LYS A 166 0.05 -14.69 -6.49
N SER A 167 -0.53 -14.18 -7.58
CA SER A 167 0.15 -14.03 -8.87
C SER A 167 1.26 -12.97 -8.91
N GLN A 168 1.49 -12.23 -7.82
CA GLN A 168 2.49 -11.16 -7.72
C GLN A 168 3.67 -11.48 -6.78
N SER A 169 3.61 -12.53 -5.94
CA SER A 169 4.68 -12.83 -5.00
C SER A 169 5.93 -13.45 -5.65
N ASN A 170 5.81 -13.99 -6.86
CA ASN A 170 6.91 -14.66 -7.57
C ASN A 170 7.38 -13.89 -8.82
N LEU A 171 7.55 -12.57 -8.67
CA LEU A 171 7.89 -11.67 -9.79
C LEU A 171 9.39 -11.45 -9.98
N GLY A 172 10.23 -11.84 -9.01
CA GLY A 172 11.68 -11.63 -9.06
C GLY A 172 12.08 -10.16 -9.16
N ILE A 173 11.28 -9.25 -8.60
CA ILE A 173 11.55 -7.82 -8.57
C ILE A 173 12.09 -7.48 -7.19
N THR A 174 13.31 -6.97 -7.15
CA THR A 174 14.04 -6.55 -5.95
C THR A 174 13.98 -5.01 -5.79
N PHE A 175 14.46 -4.53 -4.65
CA PHE A 175 14.47 -3.11 -4.28
C PHE A 175 15.88 -2.67 -3.86
N ASN A 176 16.88 -3.11 -4.62
CA ASN A 176 18.30 -2.86 -4.33
C ASN A 176 18.82 -1.71 -5.19
N ASP A 177 18.56 -1.79 -6.49
CA ASP A 177 19.01 -0.82 -7.50
C ASP A 177 17.87 -0.36 -8.44
N LEU A 178 17.99 0.87 -8.94
CA LEU A 178 17.02 1.50 -9.84
C LEU A 178 16.96 0.81 -11.21
N HIS A 179 18.11 0.51 -11.79
CA HIS A 179 18.18 -0.12 -13.10
C HIS A 179 17.69 -1.56 -13.03
N GLU A 180 18.06 -2.31 -12.00
CA GLU A 180 17.56 -3.66 -11.76
C GLU A 180 16.03 -3.67 -11.59
N TYR A 181 15.50 -2.79 -10.74
CA TYR A 181 14.06 -2.66 -10.52
C TYR A 181 13.30 -2.36 -11.82
N VAL A 182 13.77 -1.39 -12.61
CA VAL A 182 13.14 -1.04 -13.89
C VAL A 182 13.30 -2.16 -14.92
N ALA A 183 14.44 -2.84 -14.95
CA ALA A 183 14.66 -3.98 -15.84
C ALA A 183 13.70 -5.14 -15.50
N GLY A 184 13.52 -5.46 -14.22
CA GLY A 184 12.55 -6.46 -13.75
C GLY A 184 11.11 -6.11 -14.14
N LEU A 185 10.73 -4.84 -13.97
CA LEU A 185 9.44 -4.30 -14.41
C LEU A 185 9.24 -4.46 -15.93
N LYS A 186 10.21 -4.02 -16.75
CA LYS A 186 10.14 -4.11 -18.22
C LYS A 186 10.12 -5.56 -18.71
N ARG A 187 10.89 -6.45 -18.09
CA ARG A 187 10.92 -7.89 -18.41
C ARG A 187 9.54 -8.52 -18.21
N ARG A 188 8.82 -8.14 -17.15
CA ARG A 188 7.47 -8.65 -16.86
C ARG A 188 6.44 -8.21 -17.91
N LEU A 189 6.50 -6.94 -18.32
CA LEU A 189 5.63 -6.41 -19.38
C LEU A 189 5.82 -7.21 -20.69
N LYS A 190 7.05 -7.64 -21.00
CA LYS A 190 7.36 -8.46 -22.18
C LYS A 190 6.95 -9.93 -22.04
N ARG A 191 7.21 -10.59 -20.90
CA ARG A 191 7.00 -12.06 -20.72
C ARG A 191 5.53 -12.49 -20.84
N ARG A 192 4.57 -11.65 -20.44
CA ARG A 192 3.12 -11.94 -20.55
C ARG A 192 2.60 -11.99 -21.98
N ARG A 193 3.35 -11.47 -22.95
CA ARG A 193 2.96 -11.53 -24.37
C ARG A 193 2.96 -12.97 -24.92
N LYS A 194 3.58 -13.93 -24.21
CA LYS A 194 3.71 -15.34 -24.64
C LYS A 194 2.73 -16.33 -23.97
N SER A 195 2.10 -15.98 -22.84
CA SER A 195 1.19 -16.88 -22.11
C SER A 195 -0.27 -16.44 -22.25
N THR A 196 -0.95 -16.88 -23.30
CA THR A 196 -2.42 -16.84 -23.41
C THR A 196 -2.96 -18.26 -23.39
N PRO A 197 -3.84 -18.61 -22.43
CA PRO A 197 -4.78 -19.69 -22.67
C PRO A 197 -6.24 -19.25 -22.47
N LYS A 198 -7.02 -19.58 -23.51
CA LYS A 198 -8.42 -20.03 -23.51
C LYS A 198 -9.38 -19.37 -22.50
N SER A 199 -9.92 -18.20 -22.87
CA SER A 199 -11.31 -17.87 -22.56
C SER A 199 -11.81 -16.73 -23.47
N GLY A 200 -12.84 -17.04 -24.27
CA GLY A 200 -13.98 -16.16 -24.55
C GLY A 200 -13.83 -14.80 -25.24
N CYS A 201 -12.65 -14.34 -25.66
CA CYS A 201 -12.54 -13.01 -26.29
C CYS A 201 -12.90 -13.03 -27.79
N ARG A 202 -14.19 -13.26 -28.11
CA ARG A 202 -14.69 -13.35 -29.51
C ARG A 202 -15.07 -12.02 -30.15
N LYS A 203 -15.07 -10.88 -29.45
CA LYS A 203 -15.35 -9.57 -30.07
C LYS A 203 -14.10 -8.70 -30.06
N THR A 204 -13.35 -8.78 -31.16
CA THR A 204 -12.15 -8.02 -31.54
C THR A 204 -10.83 -8.41 -30.84
N ALA A 205 -10.03 -9.21 -31.54
CA ALA A 205 -8.69 -9.63 -31.15
C ALA A 205 -7.69 -8.48 -30.92
N SER A 206 -8.00 -7.22 -31.29
CA SER A 206 -7.15 -6.05 -31.00
C SER A 206 -7.31 -5.53 -29.56
N ILE A 207 -8.49 -5.67 -28.96
CA ILE A 207 -8.84 -5.13 -27.64
C ILE A 207 -8.27 -5.99 -26.49
N CYS A 208 -8.26 -7.32 -26.66
CA CYS A 208 -7.64 -8.25 -25.70
C CYS A 208 -6.09 -8.15 -25.69
N ARG A 209 -5.47 -7.67 -26.77
CA ARG A 209 -4.00 -7.54 -26.88
C ARG A 209 -3.42 -6.37 -26.06
N SER A 210 -4.17 -5.27 -25.88
CA SER A 210 -3.69 -4.08 -25.15
C SER A 210 -3.85 -4.19 -23.64
N THR A 211 -4.87 -4.91 -23.15
CA THR A 211 -5.08 -5.15 -21.72
C THR A 211 -4.04 -6.09 -21.11
N ALA A 212 -3.46 -7.01 -21.90
CA ALA A 212 -2.45 -8.00 -21.48
C ALA A 212 -1.21 -7.39 -20.80
N THR A 213 -0.87 -6.15 -21.12
CA THR A 213 0.40 -5.52 -20.72
C THR A 213 0.33 -4.77 -19.40
N PHE A 214 -0.85 -4.40 -18.89
CA PHE A 214 -0.92 -3.66 -17.65
C PHE A 214 -0.76 -4.59 -16.44
N CYS A 215 0.49 -4.78 -16.04
CA CYS A 215 0.82 -5.36 -14.76
C CYS A 215 0.49 -4.31 -13.68
N ARG A 216 -0.37 -4.63 -12.72
CA ARG A 216 -0.27 -4.02 -11.39
C ARG A 216 1.13 -4.35 -10.90
N LEU A 217 2.10 -3.47 -11.10
CA LEU A 217 3.05 -3.32 -10.03
C LEU A 217 2.33 -2.50 -8.96
N LYS A 218 2.38 -2.98 -7.73
CA LYS A 218 2.30 -2.10 -6.57
C LYS A 218 3.49 -1.16 -6.70
N MET A 219 3.36 -0.12 -7.52
CA MET A 219 4.39 0.90 -7.63
C MET A 219 4.29 1.69 -6.34
N ASN A 220 5.11 1.31 -5.36
CA ASN A 220 5.38 2.17 -4.20
C ASN A 220 6.20 3.41 -4.61
N PHE A 221 6.51 3.56 -5.91
CA PHE A 221 7.34 4.62 -6.47
C PHE A 221 6.52 5.45 -7.41
N MET A 222 6.63 6.76 -7.23
CA MET A 222 6.04 7.68 -8.15
C MET A 222 6.97 8.89 -8.26
N ARG A 223 7.03 9.44 -9.47
CA ARG A 223 7.55 10.78 -9.72
C ARG A 223 6.33 11.68 -9.84
N ARG A 224 6.28 12.83 -9.16
CA ARG A 224 5.30 13.84 -9.55
C ARG A 224 5.72 14.19 -10.97
N SER A 225 4.78 14.09 -11.89
CA SER A 225 4.93 14.80 -13.15
C SER A 225 4.92 16.27 -12.71
N ALA A 226 6.10 16.83 -12.48
CA ALA A 226 6.31 18.25 -12.26
C ALA A 226 5.47 18.92 -13.34
N ARG A 227 4.46 19.70 -12.91
CA ARG A 227 3.52 20.47 -13.75
C ARG A 227 3.86 20.35 -15.23
N ASN A 228 3.34 19.29 -15.82
CA ASN A 228 3.35 18.90 -17.22
C ASN A 228 3.05 17.42 -17.18
N ALA A 229 1.81 17.09 -17.52
CA ALA A 229 1.37 15.75 -17.85
C ALA A 229 2.57 14.92 -18.35
N SER A 230 2.85 13.76 -17.74
CA SER A 230 3.73 12.79 -18.39
C SER A 230 3.34 12.79 -19.87
N PRO A 231 4.23 13.18 -20.81
CA PRO A 231 3.85 13.40 -22.19
C PRO A 231 3.07 12.18 -22.64
N VAL A 232 1.87 12.41 -23.16
CA VAL A 232 0.90 11.37 -23.53
C VAL A 232 1.65 10.23 -24.23
N GLY A 233 1.72 9.05 -23.58
CA GLY A 233 2.40 7.88 -24.13
C GLY A 233 3.71 7.42 -23.45
N ARG A 234 4.25 8.12 -22.42
CA ARG A 234 5.46 7.65 -21.71
C ARG A 234 5.14 6.71 -20.54
N ASN A 235 5.88 5.59 -20.42
CA ASN A 235 5.70 4.63 -19.34
C ASN A 235 6.27 5.16 -18.01
N PRO A 236 5.64 4.91 -16.86
CA PRO A 236 6.15 5.30 -15.54
C PRO A 236 7.59 4.82 -15.27
N SER A 237 7.96 3.63 -15.77
CA SER A 237 9.32 3.10 -15.69
C SER A 237 10.37 3.97 -16.37
N ASP A 238 10.00 4.69 -17.44
CA ASP A 238 10.91 5.56 -18.17
C ASP A 238 11.07 6.92 -17.45
N ALA A 239 10.10 7.32 -16.63
CA ALA A 239 10.24 8.47 -15.76
C ALA A 239 11.22 8.19 -14.61
N LEU A 240 11.17 6.97 -14.04
CA LEU A 240 12.09 6.52 -12.99
C LEU A 240 13.55 6.48 -13.49
N LEU A 241 13.82 5.90 -14.66
CA LEU A 241 15.19 5.86 -15.21
C LEU A 241 15.75 7.26 -15.51
N ARG A 242 14.87 8.21 -15.89
CA ARG A 242 15.34 9.54 -16.30
C ARG A 242 15.76 10.39 -15.10
N GLY A 243 14.92 10.47 -14.07
CA GLY A 243 15.15 11.40 -12.95
C GLY A 243 15.10 10.75 -11.58
N GLY A 244 15.34 9.44 -11.50
CA GLY A 244 15.34 8.72 -10.23
C GLY A 244 13.97 8.67 -9.54
N ILE A 245 14.02 8.32 -8.26
CA ILE A 245 12.86 8.28 -7.38
C ILE A 245 12.68 9.65 -6.72
N GLU A 246 11.49 10.24 -6.83
CA GLU A 246 11.18 11.53 -6.20
C GLU A 246 10.45 11.37 -4.87
N TYR A 247 9.50 10.43 -4.81
CA TYR A 247 8.71 10.17 -3.61
C TYR A 247 8.25 8.71 -3.51
N ILE A 248 7.85 8.30 -2.30
CA ILE A 248 7.30 6.98 -1.99
C ILE A 248 5.79 7.08 -1.79
N GLU A 249 5.05 6.13 -2.36
CA GLU A 249 3.62 5.92 -2.11
C GLU A 249 3.43 4.71 -1.18
N VAL A 250 3.03 4.97 0.06
CA VAL A 250 2.61 3.94 1.03
C VAL A 250 1.14 3.61 0.80
N ARG A 251 0.85 2.34 0.54
CA ARG A 251 -0.50 1.88 0.10
C ARG A 251 -1.18 0.91 1.06
N SER A 252 -0.57 0.67 2.22
CA SER A 252 -1.04 -0.32 3.20
C SER A 252 -2.16 0.18 4.10
N LEU A 253 -2.39 1.50 4.19
CA LEU A 253 -3.43 2.03 5.07
C LEU A 253 -4.83 1.61 4.60
N ASP A 254 -5.58 1.10 5.56
CA ASP A 254 -7.03 0.95 5.47
C ASP A 254 -7.69 2.33 5.62
N ILE A 255 -8.94 2.45 5.17
CA ILE A 255 -9.79 3.59 5.52
C ILE A 255 -9.97 3.60 7.04
N ASN A 256 -9.70 4.75 7.67
CA ASN A 256 -9.97 4.99 9.07
C ASN A 256 -11.49 5.20 9.27
N PRO A 257 -12.21 4.25 9.89
CA PRO A 257 -13.66 4.33 10.05
C PRO A 257 -14.08 5.40 11.07
N PHE A 258 -13.14 5.90 11.87
CA PHE A 258 -13.37 6.91 12.91
C PHE A 258 -13.12 8.34 12.40
N SER A 259 -12.73 8.50 11.14
CA SER A 259 -12.54 9.80 10.50
C SER A 259 -13.51 9.97 9.31
N PRO A 260 -14.26 11.09 9.21
CA PRO A 260 -15.19 11.32 8.10
C PRO A 260 -14.49 11.48 6.73
N ILE A 261 -13.16 11.60 6.74
CA ILE A 261 -12.33 11.71 5.53
C ILE A 261 -11.43 10.48 5.34
N GLY A 262 -11.64 9.42 6.13
CA GLY A 262 -10.93 8.14 6.00
C GLY A 262 -9.48 8.13 6.48
N VAL A 263 -8.94 9.24 6.98
CA VAL A 263 -7.61 9.34 7.62
C VAL A 263 -7.57 10.53 8.58
N ASP A 264 -6.66 10.54 9.55
CA ASP A 264 -6.50 11.64 10.50
C ASP A 264 -5.04 12.12 10.65
N ALA A 265 -4.83 13.11 11.52
CA ALA A 265 -3.51 13.69 11.77
C ALA A 265 -2.56 12.76 12.52
N GLN A 266 -3.08 11.85 13.35
CA GLN A 266 -2.26 10.88 14.10
C GLN A 266 -1.62 9.89 13.12
N GLN A 267 -2.41 9.36 12.19
CA GLN A 267 -1.92 8.43 11.15
C GLN A 267 -0.86 9.09 10.26
N VAL A 268 -1.10 10.34 9.83
CA VAL A 268 -0.13 11.10 9.01
C VAL A 268 1.18 11.32 9.76
N ARG A 269 1.12 11.79 11.01
CA ARG A 269 2.32 12.05 11.82
C ARG A 269 3.09 10.78 12.13
N PHE A 270 2.40 9.67 12.43
CA PHE A 270 3.07 8.38 12.61
C PHE A 270 3.81 7.97 11.34
N LEU A 271 3.20 8.12 10.17
CA LEU A 271 3.84 7.78 8.90
C LEU A 271 5.04 8.67 8.59
N ASP A 272 5.02 9.94 8.94
CA ASP A 272 6.23 10.79 8.85
C ASP A 272 7.37 10.19 9.67
N LEU A 273 7.13 9.89 10.95
CA LEU A 273 8.13 9.32 11.85
C LEU A 273 8.68 8.00 11.31
N PHE A 274 7.78 7.12 10.89
CA PHE A 274 8.14 5.80 10.38
C PHE A 274 8.91 5.87 9.06
N MET A 275 8.51 6.75 8.13
CA MET A 275 9.19 6.90 6.84
C MET A 275 10.57 7.57 7.00
N VAL A 276 10.72 8.53 7.91
CA VAL A 276 12.03 9.10 8.27
C VAL A 276 12.92 8.02 8.89
N TRP A 277 12.42 7.25 9.84
CA TRP A 277 13.17 6.14 10.44
C TRP A 277 13.61 5.11 9.40
N CYS A 278 12.73 4.74 8.47
CA CYS A 278 13.05 3.84 7.35
C CYS A 278 14.20 4.39 6.47
N ALA A 279 14.30 5.70 6.30
CA ALA A 279 15.39 6.33 5.56
C ALA A 279 16.72 6.38 6.35
N LEU A 280 16.65 6.39 7.68
CA LEU A 280 17.82 6.44 8.56
C LEU A 280 18.42 5.05 8.78
N ALA A 281 17.59 4.07 9.18
CA ALA A 281 18.02 2.73 9.52
C ALA A 281 18.74 2.04 8.36
N ASP A 282 19.81 1.31 8.66
CA ASP A 282 20.51 0.55 7.63
C ASP A 282 19.67 -0.63 7.16
N ALA A 283 19.63 -0.78 5.84
CA ALA A 283 18.90 -1.85 5.17
C ALA A 283 19.85 -2.57 4.21
N PRO A 284 20.38 -3.74 4.59
CA PRO A 284 21.06 -4.61 3.65
C PRO A 284 20.20 -4.84 2.41
N GLU A 285 20.84 -5.13 1.28
CA GLU A 285 20.14 -5.56 0.08
C GLU A 285 19.33 -6.83 0.37
N MET A 286 18.22 -6.99 -0.33
CA MET A 286 17.37 -8.17 -0.18
C MET A 286 17.21 -8.86 -1.52
N SER A 287 17.47 -10.16 -1.52
CA SER A 287 17.06 -11.08 -2.56
C SER A 287 15.52 -11.17 -2.65
N SER A 288 15.03 -11.76 -3.74
CA SER A 288 13.59 -12.01 -3.90
C SER A 288 13.04 -12.96 -2.82
N ASP A 289 13.84 -13.90 -2.34
CA ASP A 289 13.44 -14.85 -1.30
C ASP A 289 13.38 -14.18 0.06
N GLU A 290 14.34 -13.30 0.39
CA GLU A 290 14.27 -12.49 1.62
C GLU A 290 13.06 -11.56 1.63
N LEU A 291 12.72 -10.95 0.48
CA LEU A 291 11.50 -10.16 0.34
C LEU A 291 10.25 -11.02 0.60
N LEU A 292 10.22 -12.26 0.12
CA LEU A 292 9.13 -13.19 0.41
C LEU A 292 9.08 -13.55 1.90
N CYS A 293 10.24 -13.75 2.54
CA CYS A 293 10.35 -14.00 3.97
C CYS A 293 9.77 -12.87 4.82
N THR A 294 10.00 -11.59 4.45
CA THR A 294 9.40 -10.46 5.19
C THR A 294 7.87 -10.53 5.24
N ARG A 295 7.24 -11.13 4.23
CA ARG A 295 5.77 -11.30 4.16
C ARG A 295 5.23 -12.20 5.27
N THR A 296 6.05 -13.09 5.84
CA THR A 296 5.64 -13.96 6.97
C THR A 296 5.18 -13.12 8.16
N ASN A 297 5.96 -12.11 8.55
CA ASN A 297 5.58 -11.21 9.64
C ASN A 297 4.34 -10.38 9.29
N TRP A 298 4.24 -9.88 8.04
CA TRP A 298 3.04 -9.19 7.58
C TRP A 298 1.80 -10.07 7.72
N ASN A 299 1.85 -11.32 7.25
CA ASN A 299 0.71 -12.24 7.30
C ASN A 299 0.30 -12.56 8.74
N ARG A 300 1.27 -12.76 9.65
CA ARG A 300 0.98 -12.95 11.09
C ARG A 300 0.23 -11.74 11.65
N VAL A 301 0.71 -10.53 11.38
CA VAL A 301 0.06 -9.31 11.88
C VAL A 301 -1.31 -9.08 11.24
N ILE A 302 -1.43 -9.36 9.94
CA ILE A 302 -2.69 -9.21 9.19
C ILE A 302 -3.78 -10.11 9.76
N LEU A 303 -3.47 -11.39 9.99
CA LEU A 303 -4.45 -12.43 10.36
C LEU A 303 -4.64 -12.59 11.87
N GLU A 304 -3.61 -12.35 12.66
CA GLU A 304 -3.63 -12.58 14.11
C GLU A 304 -2.78 -11.57 14.90
N GLY A 305 -2.54 -10.37 14.37
CA GLY A 305 -1.67 -9.36 15.00
C GLY A 305 -2.04 -8.97 16.42
N ARG A 306 -3.31 -9.08 16.80
CA ARG A 306 -3.82 -8.78 18.15
C ARG A 306 -3.80 -9.98 19.10
N LYS A 307 -3.30 -11.13 18.66
CA LYS A 307 -3.24 -12.35 19.47
C LYS A 307 -2.23 -12.18 20.60
N PRO A 308 -2.63 -12.41 21.86
CA PRO A 308 -1.70 -12.27 22.97
C PRO A 308 -0.54 -13.27 22.86
N GLY A 309 0.67 -12.81 23.17
CA GLY A 309 1.88 -13.63 23.04
C GLY A 309 2.40 -13.85 21.61
N LEU A 310 1.85 -13.15 20.59
CA LEU A 310 2.33 -13.29 19.20
C LEU A 310 3.83 -12.94 19.09
N THR A 311 4.57 -13.81 18.40
CA THR A 311 6.00 -13.62 18.11
C THR A 311 6.27 -13.42 16.61
N LEU A 312 7.29 -12.63 16.32
CA LEU A 312 7.81 -12.32 14.99
C LEU A 312 9.20 -12.96 14.81
N GLY A 313 9.58 -13.20 13.55
CA GLY A 313 10.91 -13.70 13.18
C GLY A 313 11.73 -12.63 12.47
N ILE A 314 13.03 -12.88 12.29
CA ILE A 314 13.87 -12.11 11.37
C ILE A 314 13.91 -12.87 10.05
N GLY A 315 13.39 -12.26 8.98
CA GLY A 315 13.29 -12.94 7.69
C GLY A 315 12.45 -14.22 7.79
N CYS A 316 13.05 -15.36 7.42
CA CYS A 316 12.43 -16.69 7.44
C CYS A 316 12.74 -17.50 8.71
N GLU A 317 13.47 -16.92 9.67
CA GLU A 317 13.81 -17.61 10.91
C GLU A 317 12.57 -17.87 11.78
N SER A 318 12.72 -18.81 12.70
CA SER A 318 11.69 -19.15 13.69
C SER A 318 11.25 -17.92 14.48
N ALA A 319 9.96 -17.88 14.82
CA ALA A 319 9.35 -16.77 15.53
C ALA A 319 9.81 -16.74 17.00
N GLN A 320 10.64 -15.77 17.37
CA GLN A 320 11.25 -15.72 18.70
C GLN A 320 11.06 -14.37 19.39
N PHE A 321 10.76 -13.30 18.64
CA PHE A 321 10.70 -11.95 19.18
C PHE A 321 9.25 -11.55 19.47
N PRO A 322 8.86 -11.28 20.74
CA PRO A 322 7.50 -10.83 21.05
C PRO A 322 7.16 -9.54 20.31
N LEU A 323 6.00 -9.50 19.64
CA LEU A 323 5.58 -8.32 18.84
C LEU A 323 5.62 -7.03 19.67
N ALA A 324 5.12 -7.09 20.89
CA ALA A 324 5.12 -5.96 21.83
C ALA A 324 6.53 -5.42 22.09
N GLN A 325 7.54 -6.29 22.21
CA GLN A 325 8.92 -5.88 22.45
C GLN A 325 9.51 -5.22 21.19
N VAL A 326 9.34 -5.85 20.03
CA VAL A 326 9.82 -5.30 18.75
C VAL A 326 9.20 -3.93 18.47
N GLY A 327 7.90 -3.76 18.74
CA GLY A 327 7.24 -2.47 18.60
C GLY A 327 7.77 -1.43 19.58
N LYS A 328 8.00 -1.77 20.85
CA LYS A 328 8.58 -0.83 21.83
C LYS A 328 9.97 -0.35 21.43
N ASP A 329 10.80 -1.25 20.91
CA ASP A 329 12.13 -0.91 20.44
C ASP A 329 12.07 0.02 19.23
N LEU A 330 11.20 -0.24 18.25
CA LEU A 330 10.94 0.67 17.14
C LEU A 330 10.49 2.05 17.64
N PHE A 331 9.52 2.10 18.56
CA PHE A 331 8.98 3.36 19.07
C PHE A 331 9.99 4.18 19.90
N ARG A 332 11.01 3.53 20.49
CA ARG A 332 12.12 4.24 21.13
C ARG A 332 12.87 5.10 20.12
N ASP A 333 13.12 4.57 18.92
CA ASP A 333 13.73 5.32 17.83
C ASP A 333 12.79 6.37 17.24
N LEU A 334 11.52 6.01 17.02
CA LEU A 334 10.51 6.98 16.52
C LEU A 334 10.37 8.19 17.46
N ARG A 335 10.51 8.00 18.76
CA ARG A 335 10.49 9.10 19.74
C ARG A 335 11.66 10.07 19.55
N ARG A 336 12.85 9.59 19.20
CA ARG A 336 14.02 10.44 18.91
C ARG A 336 13.78 11.25 17.63
N VAL A 337 13.21 10.62 16.60
CA VAL A 337 12.81 11.33 15.37
C VAL A 337 11.74 12.39 15.68
N ALA A 338 10.76 12.06 16.53
CA ALA A 338 9.71 12.98 16.93
C ALA A 338 10.23 14.22 17.66
N GLN A 339 11.22 14.06 18.54
CA GLN A 339 11.89 15.17 19.21
C GLN A 339 12.53 16.14 18.22
N THR A 340 13.24 15.62 17.21
CA THR A 340 13.83 16.45 16.16
C THR A 340 12.77 17.20 15.36
N LEU A 341 11.71 16.54 14.90
CA LEU A 341 10.64 17.19 14.13
C LEU A 341 9.88 18.25 14.95
N ASP A 342 9.57 17.95 16.22
CA ASP A 342 8.91 18.91 17.12
C ASP A 342 9.81 20.12 17.41
N SER A 343 11.14 19.93 17.52
CA SER A 343 12.08 21.05 17.73
C SER A 343 12.14 22.04 16.56
N ILE A 344 11.85 21.57 15.34
CA ILE A 344 11.84 22.40 14.12
C ILE A 344 10.49 23.10 13.95
N HIS A 345 9.39 22.39 14.17
CA HIS A 345 8.04 22.91 13.92
C HIS A 345 7.43 23.67 15.12
N GLY A 346 8.00 23.47 16.31
CA GLY A 346 7.42 23.93 17.58
C GLY A 346 6.29 23.03 18.07
N GLY A 347 6.08 22.99 19.39
CA GLY A 347 5.07 22.16 20.04
C GLY A 347 5.55 20.74 20.34
N GLN A 348 4.60 19.80 20.50
CA GLN A 348 4.87 18.40 20.88
C GLN A 348 4.01 17.40 20.10
N ALA A 349 3.53 17.78 18.91
CA ALA A 349 2.51 17.02 18.20
C ALA A 349 3.03 15.66 17.70
N TYR A 350 4.29 15.56 17.28
CA TYR A 350 4.88 14.28 16.88
C TYR A 350 5.14 13.38 18.08
N GLN A 351 5.65 13.92 19.19
CA GLN A 351 5.84 13.15 20.43
C GLN A 351 4.51 12.65 21.02
N GLN A 352 3.46 13.47 20.99
CA GLN A 352 2.11 13.06 21.39
C GLN A 352 1.56 11.96 20.49
N SER A 353 1.74 12.06 19.17
CA SER A 353 1.35 11.02 18.22
C SER A 353 2.05 9.69 18.52
N ALA A 354 3.37 9.69 18.73
CA ALA A 354 4.11 8.48 19.10
C ALA A 354 3.65 7.90 20.44
N THR A 355 3.41 8.76 21.44
CA THR A 355 2.94 8.34 22.77
C THR A 355 1.54 7.74 22.70
N SER A 356 0.64 8.30 21.90
CA SER A 356 -0.75 7.82 21.77
C SER A 356 -0.87 6.43 21.12
N CYS A 357 0.10 6.01 20.31
CA CYS A 357 0.14 4.66 19.75
C CYS A 357 0.83 3.64 20.66
N TRP A 358 1.55 4.10 21.71
CA TRP A 358 2.27 3.22 22.63
C TRP A 358 1.36 2.24 23.40
N PRO A 359 0.16 2.62 23.89
CA PRO A 359 -0.72 1.70 24.61
C PRO A 359 -1.10 0.46 23.80
N ALA A 360 -1.21 0.58 22.47
CA ALA A 360 -1.52 -0.55 21.59
C ALA A 360 -0.49 -1.68 21.73
N LEU A 361 0.79 -1.34 21.97
CA LEU A 361 1.90 -2.28 22.19
C LEU A 361 1.96 -2.85 23.61
N THR A 362 1.05 -2.43 24.49
CA THR A 362 1.04 -2.78 25.91
C THR A 362 -0.22 -3.49 26.36
N ILE A 363 -1.13 -3.87 25.45
CA ILE A 363 -2.30 -4.68 25.82
C ILE A 363 -1.77 -5.95 26.49
N ARG A 364 -1.86 -5.95 27.82
CA ARG A 364 -1.54 -7.06 28.71
C ARG A 364 -2.68 -8.06 28.55
N ASN A 365 -2.31 -9.34 28.58
CA ASN A 365 -3.23 -10.46 28.76
C ASN A 365 -4.31 -10.16 29.81
#